data_AF-A0A951RLZ4-F1
#
_entry.id   AF-A0A951RLZ4-F1
#
_cell.length_a   1.000
_cell.length_b   1.000
_cell.length_c   1.000
_cell.angle_alpha   90.00
_cell.angle_beta   90.00
_cell.angle_gamma   90.00
#
_symmetry.space_group_name_H-M   'P 1'
#
loop_
_entity.id
_entity.type
_entity.pdbx_description
1 polymer ?
#
loop_
_entity_poly.entity_id
_entity_poly.type
_entity_poly.pdbx_seq_one_letter_code
_entity_poly.pdbx_strand_id
1 'polypeptide(L)'
;MKAKSAEELKQFLVRQVLLNPRRLELPQLEKELSYISRERVSKPVIYVGMATCGRIAGADKTFAAIREYIDDHGMDVDLVEGGCVGLCSAEPVVDVQLPGKARISFGNVYHDQVQHLLDEIMNHNLPEANTIGQYGNEISQSWEGVRQVKEHPFFAGQKRVLLDNCGLIGPVSVEEYIARGGYWAFADTISRLTPASVCQIVEDSGLAGRGGGGYPAGKKWTKALKTISDQKFLVCNAVESDPGSYMNR
;
A
#
# COMPACT_ATOMS: atom_id res chain seq x y z
N MET A 1 -19.36 12.02 -7.43
CA MET A 1 -18.62 13.14 -6.81
C MET A 1 -17.87 13.83 -7.95
N LYS A 2 -17.90 15.16 -8.08
CA LYS A 2 -17.09 15.81 -9.14
C LYS A 2 -15.62 15.52 -8.85
N ALA A 3 -14.87 15.09 -9.86
CA ALA A 3 -13.43 14.89 -9.73
C ALA A 3 -12.80 16.22 -9.34
N LYS A 4 -12.03 16.24 -8.25
CA LYS A 4 -11.21 17.40 -7.87
C LYS A 4 -10.09 17.52 -8.91
N SER A 5 -9.75 18.75 -9.29
CA SER A 5 -8.49 18.99 -9.99
C SER A 5 -7.30 18.59 -9.11
N ALA A 6 -6.14 18.37 -9.71
CA ALA A 6 -4.93 17.98 -8.96
C ALA A 6 -4.58 18.99 -7.86
N GLU A 7 -4.72 20.30 -8.12
CA GLU A 7 -4.44 21.34 -7.12
C GLU A 7 -5.50 21.37 -6.01
N GLU A 8 -6.79 21.19 -6.32
CA GLU A 8 -7.82 21.10 -5.30
C GLU A 8 -7.63 19.87 -4.39
N LEU A 9 -7.24 18.73 -4.97
CA LEU A 9 -6.94 17.51 -4.22
C LEU A 9 -5.74 17.73 -3.30
N LYS A 10 -4.67 18.35 -3.80
CA LYS A 10 -3.50 18.69 -3.01
C LYS A 10 -3.85 19.62 -1.84
N GLN A 11 -4.58 20.71 -2.09
CA GLN A 11 -5.00 21.65 -1.04
C GLN A 11 -5.87 20.96 0.00
N PHE A 12 -6.78 20.08 -0.43
CA PHE A 12 -7.59 19.25 0.45
C PHE A 12 -6.73 18.35 1.34
N LEU A 13 -5.84 17.54 0.75
CA LEU A 13 -4.97 16.62 1.51
C LEU A 13 -4.06 17.38 2.49
N VAL A 14 -3.51 18.52 2.11
CA VAL A 14 -2.66 19.30 3.00
C VAL A 14 -3.46 19.93 4.14
N ARG A 15 -4.52 20.68 3.83
CA ARG A 15 -5.22 21.51 4.83
C ARG A 15 -6.22 20.73 5.67
N GLN A 16 -6.96 19.82 5.05
CA GLN A 16 -8.06 19.11 5.69
C GLN A 16 -7.63 17.77 6.29
N VAL A 17 -6.53 17.18 5.79
CA VAL A 17 -6.03 15.88 6.26
C VAL A 17 -4.75 16.07 7.07
N LEU A 18 -3.63 16.47 6.47
CA LEU A 18 -2.32 16.47 7.15
C LEU A 18 -2.23 17.48 8.30
N LEU A 19 -2.64 18.73 8.05
CA LEU A 19 -2.52 19.82 9.02
C LEU A 19 -3.74 19.96 9.95
N ASN A 20 -4.77 19.11 9.78
CA ASN A 20 -5.97 19.16 10.59
C ASN A 20 -5.89 18.17 11.77
N PRO A 21 -5.79 18.65 13.02
CA PRO A 21 -5.73 17.76 14.19
C PRO A 21 -7.04 17.01 14.45
N ARG A 22 -8.18 17.52 13.96
CA ARG A 22 -9.51 16.94 14.18
C ARG A 22 -9.98 16.06 13.03
N ARG A 23 -9.09 15.69 12.11
CA ARG A 23 -9.46 14.94 10.89
C ARG A 23 -10.22 13.64 11.16
N LEU A 24 -9.92 12.96 12.27
CA LEU A 24 -10.57 11.71 12.67
C LEU A 24 -11.99 11.91 13.22
N GLU A 25 -12.39 13.14 13.51
CA GLU A 25 -13.71 13.50 14.04
C GLU A 25 -14.67 13.95 12.92
N LEU A 26 -14.27 13.85 11.64
CA LEU A 26 -15.00 14.39 10.50
C LEU A 26 -15.49 13.26 9.58
N PRO A 27 -16.74 12.78 9.72
CA PRO A 27 -17.28 11.69 8.90
C PRO A 27 -17.29 12.01 7.39
N GLN A 28 -17.44 13.27 7.00
CA GLN A 28 -17.37 13.67 5.60
C GLN A 28 -15.97 13.44 5.01
N LEU A 29 -14.93 13.62 5.83
CA LEU A 29 -13.56 13.41 5.41
C LEU A 29 -13.29 11.93 5.16
N GLU A 30 -13.76 11.06 6.06
CA GLU A 30 -13.63 9.61 5.92
C GLU A 30 -14.18 9.10 4.59
N LYS A 31 -15.36 9.57 4.19
CA LYS A 31 -15.95 9.22 2.90
C LYS A 31 -15.08 9.65 1.72
N GLU A 32 -14.58 10.89 1.72
CA GLU A 32 -13.71 11.37 0.64
C GLU A 32 -12.37 10.61 0.59
N LEU A 33 -11.77 10.38 1.76
CA LEU A 33 -10.54 9.61 1.89
C LEU A 33 -10.71 8.18 1.40
N SER A 34 -11.87 7.53 1.63
CA SER A 34 -12.13 6.18 1.14
C SER A 34 -12.10 6.07 -0.39
N TYR A 35 -12.44 7.13 -1.12
CA TYR A 35 -12.29 7.16 -2.58
C TYR A 35 -10.83 7.38 -3.00
N ILE A 36 -10.11 8.23 -2.28
CA ILE A 36 -8.70 8.53 -2.56
C ILE A 36 -7.81 7.32 -2.24
N SER A 37 -8.07 6.61 -1.13
CA SER A 37 -7.37 5.40 -0.69
C SER A 37 -7.78 4.13 -1.46
N ARG A 38 -8.75 4.28 -2.38
CA ARG A 38 -9.40 3.20 -3.14
C ARG A 38 -10.07 2.12 -2.28
N GLU A 39 -10.39 2.40 -1.02
CA GLU A 39 -11.27 1.51 -0.23
C GLU A 39 -12.69 1.48 -0.78
N ARG A 40 -13.10 2.57 -1.42
CA ARG A 40 -14.31 2.71 -2.23
C ARG A 40 -13.91 3.11 -3.64
N VAL A 41 -14.42 2.38 -4.63
CA VAL A 41 -14.13 2.65 -6.05
C VAL A 41 -15.43 2.94 -6.80
N SER A 42 -15.40 3.89 -7.73
CA SER A 42 -16.55 4.24 -8.59
C SER A 42 -16.59 3.46 -9.90
N LYS A 43 -15.47 2.84 -10.26
CA LYS A 43 -15.28 1.99 -11.41
C LYS A 43 -14.33 0.85 -11.03
N PRO A 44 -14.26 -0.25 -11.81
CA PRO A 44 -13.35 -1.33 -11.49
C PRO A 44 -11.89 -0.86 -11.42
N VAL A 45 -11.13 -1.46 -10.52
CA VAL A 45 -9.69 -1.25 -10.41
C VAL A 45 -9.01 -2.61 -10.43
N ILE A 46 -7.99 -2.75 -11.28
CA ILE A 46 -7.16 -3.94 -11.37
C ILE A 46 -5.73 -3.54 -11.00
N TYR A 47 -5.16 -4.25 -10.02
CA TYR A 47 -3.76 -4.09 -9.65
C TYR A 47 -2.98 -5.30 -10.11
N VAL A 48 -1.76 -5.09 -10.60
CA VAL A 48 -0.82 -6.17 -10.88
C VAL A 48 0.42 -5.96 -10.03
N GLY A 49 0.92 -6.98 -9.35
CA GLY A 49 2.18 -6.93 -8.61
C GLY A 49 3.36 -6.69 -9.55
N MET A 50 3.82 -5.46 -9.68
CA MET A 50 4.86 -5.04 -10.63
C MET A 50 6.22 -4.77 -9.97
N ALA A 51 6.36 -5.14 -8.69
CA ALA A 51 7.65 -5.20 -8.02
C ALA A 51 8.59 -6.21 -8.69
N THR A 52 9.88 -6.19 -8.34
CA THR A 52 10.89 -7.01 -9.03
C THR A 52 10.56 -8.50 -9.05
N CYS A 53 9.99 -9.06 -7.98
CA CYS A 53 9.57 -10.47 -7.93
C CYS A 53 8.44 -10.78 -8.92
N GLY A 54 7.44 -9.90 -9.02
CA GLY A 54 6.34 -10.03 -9.97
C GLY A 54 6.83 -9.96 -11.41
N ARG A 55 7.67 -8.97 -11.74
CA ARG A 55 8.28 -8.85 -13.08
C ARG A 55 9.08 -10.10 -13.46
N ILE A 56 9.92 -10.61 -12.55
CA ILE A 56 10.68 -11.85 -12.76
C ILE A 56 9.73 -13.05 -12.97
N ALA A 57 8.61 -13.12 -12.24
CA ALA A 57 7.61 -14.16 -12.38
C ALA A 57 6.74 -14.02 -13.67
N GLY A 58 6.91 -12.94 -14.44
CA GLY A 58 6.20 -12.72 -15.71
C GLY A 58 5.05 -11.71 -15.65
N ALA A 59 4.97 -10.88 -14.60
CA ALA A 59 3.91 -9.89 -14.44
C ALA A 59 3.81 -8.90 -15.61
N ASP A 60 4.91 -8.60 -16.32
CA ASP A 60 4.88 -7.73 -17.49
C ASP A 60 3.95 -8.27 -18.59
N LYS A 61 3.93 -9.60 -18.80
CA LYS A 61 3.02 -10.24 -19.77
C LYS A 61 1.58 -10.22 -19.28
N THR A 62 1.37 -10.51 -17.99
CA THR A 62 0.04 -10.43 -17.36
C THR A 62 -0.54 -9.02 -17.45
N PHE A 63 0.26 -8.00 -17.15
CA PHE A 63 -0.15 -6.60 -17.24
C PHE A 63 -0.52 -6.20 -18.68
N ALA A 64 0.30 -6.61 -19.66
CA ALA A 64 0.02 -6.34 -21.07
C ALA A 64 -1.29 -7.00 -21.53
N ALA A 65 -1.52 -8.26 -21.14
CA ALA A 65 -2.75 -8.98 -21.47
C ALA A 65 -3.99 -8.36 -20.81
N ILE A 66 -3.89 -7.88 -19.57
CA ILE A 66 -4.99 -7.16 -18.90
C ILE A 66 -5.30 -5.85 -19.64
N ARG A 67 -4.27 -5.11 -20.07
CA ARG A 67 -4.47 -3.87 -20.82
C ARG A 67 -5.16 -4.13 -22.17
N GLU A 68 -4.71 -5.14 -22.90
CA GLU A 68 -5.34 -5.55 -24.17
C GLU A 68 -6.80 -5.96 -23.95
N TYR A 69 -7.09 -6.74 -22.91
CA TYR A 69 -8.47 -7.09 -22.54
C TYR A 69 -9.34 -5.84 -22.27
N ILE A 70 -8.83 -4.87 -21.51
CA ILE A 70 -9.56 -3.62 -21.21
C ILE A 70 -9.87 -2.84 -22.49
N ASP A 71 -8.88 -2.73 -23.39
CA ASP A 71 -8.99 -1.99 -24.64
C ASP A 71 -9.99 -2.67 -25.60
N ASP A 72 -9.91 -3.98 -25.76
CA ASP A 72 -10.80 -4.78 -26.63
C ASP A 72 -12.27 -4.74 -26.20
N HIS A 73 -12.51 -4.63 -24.89
CA HIS A 73 -13.86 -4.57 -24.31
C HIS A 73 -14.33 -3.13 -24.07
N GLY A 74 -13.50 -2.12 -24.36
CA GLY A 74 -13.82 -0.70 -24.18
C GLY A 74 -14.21 -0.34 -22.73
N MET A 75 -13.57 -0.98 -21.74
CA MET A 75 -13.97 -0.86 -20.34
C MET A 75 -13.36 0.38 -19.66
N ASP A 76 -14.15 1.08 -18.84
CA ASP A 76 -13.63 2.12 -17.95
C ASP A 76 -13.10 1.48 -16.65
N VAL A 77 -11.82 1.10 -16.67
CA VAL A 77 -11.12 0.42 -15.57
C VAL A 77 -9.83 1.16 -15.27
N ASP A 78 -9.49 1.30 -13.99
CA ASP A 78 -8.14 1.73 -13.61
C ASP A 78 -7.20 0.54 -13.51
N LEU A 79 -6.22 0.47 -14.39
CA LEU A 79 -5.12 -0.49 -14.31
C LEU A 79 -3.93 0.12 -13.56
N VAL A 80 -3.54 -0.49 -12.45
CA VAL A 80 -2.53 0.03 -11.51
C VAL A 80 -1.33 -0.90 -11.42
N GLU A 81 -0.13 -0.35 -11.56
CA GLU A 81 1.09 -1.05 -11.14
C GLU A 81 1.16 -1.10 -9.61
N GLY A 82 0.83 -2.26 -9.04
CA GLY A 82 0.85 -2.53 -7.61
C GLY A 82 2.22 -2.92 -7.08
N GLY A 83 2.43 -2.72 -5.78
CA GLY A 83 3.62 -3.21 -5.07
C GLY A 83 3.54 -4.70 -4.71
N CYS A 84 4.63 -5.25 -4.19
CA CYS A 84 4.66 -6.62 -3.68
C CYS A 84 3.85 -6.75 -2.37
N VAL A 85 3.02 -7.78 -2.25
CA VAL A 85 2.31 -8.12 -1.00
C VAL A 85 3.17 -8.94 -0.03
N GLY A 86 4.31 -9.46 -0.48
CA GLY A 86 5.26 -10.28 0.29
C GLY A 86 5.12 -11.79 0.10
N LEU A 87 4.03 -12.27 -0.53
CA LEU A 87 3.83 -13.68 -0.90
C LEU A 87 4.41 -13.94 -2.31
N CYS A 88 5.74 -13.87 -2.44
CA CYS A 88 6.40 -13.94 -3.75
C CYS A 88 6.16 -15.27 -4.51
N SER A 89 5.82 -16.36 -3.81
CA SER A 89 5.49 -17.65 -4.43
C SER A 89 4.16 -17.63 -5.19
N ALA A 90 3.31 -16.64 -4.93
CA ALA A 90 2.02 -16.46 -5.60
C ALA A 90 2.10 -15.42 -6.73
N GLU A 91 3.28 -14.95 -7.12
CA GLU A 91 3.42 -14.04 -8.25
C GLU A 91 3.17 -14.78 -9.59
N PRO A 92 2.68 -14.10 -10.65
CA PRO A 92 2.16 -12.73 -10.64
C PRO A 92 0.85 -12.62 -9.84
N VAL A 93 0.79 -11.67 -8.92
CA VAL A 93 -0.43 -11.37 -8.16
C VAL A 93 -1.26 -10.36 -8.93
N VAL A 94 -2.54 -10.66 -9.12
CA VAL A 94 -3.54 -9.76 -9.72
C VAL A 94 -4.67 -9.56 -8.73
N ASP A 95 -4.97 -8.31 -8.42
CA ASP A 95 -6.08 -7.96 -7.56
C ASP A 95 -7.16 -7.24 -8.35
N VAL A 96 -8.42 -7.61 -8.10
CA VAL A 96 -9.57 -7.00 -8.75
C VAL A 96 -10.50 -6.42 -7.69
N GLN A 97 -10.89 -5.17 -7.87
CA GLN A 97 -11.83 -4.47 -7.01
C GLN A 97 -12.96 -3.89 -7.86
N LEU A 98 -14.19 -4.33 -7.61
CA LEU A 98 -15.38 -3.82 -8.28
C LEU A 98 -16.12 -2.81 -7.39
N PRO A 99 -16.85 -1.85 -7.96
CA PRO A 99 -17.70 -0.94 -7.18
C PRO A 99 -18.63 -1.70 -6.22
N GLY A 100 -18.53 -1.36 -4.94
CA GLY A 100 -19.35 -1.97 -3.88
C GLY A 100 -18.93 -3.37 -3.42
N LYS A 101 -17.92 -3.99 -4.02
CA LYS A 101 -17.38 -5.30 -3.62
C LYS A 101 -15.98 -5.17 -3.01
N ALA A 102 -15.67 -6.07 -2.09
CA ALA A 102 -14.32 -6.16 -1.52
C ALA A 102 -13.31 -6.52 -2.62
N ARG A 103 -12.07 -6.03 -2.49
CA ARG A 103 -10.96 -6.37 -3.39
C ARG A 103 -10.58 -7.83 -3.18
N ILE A 104 -10.48 -8.62 -4.25
CA ILE A 104 -9.96 -9.99 -4.21
C ILE A 104 -8.55 -10.00 -4.78
N SER A 105 -7.70 -10.84 -4.20
CA SER A 105 -6.34 -11.12 -4.65
C SER A 105 -6.22 -12.53 -5.21
N PHE A 106 -5.69 -12.63 -6.42
CA PHE A 106 -5.44 -13.87 -7.14
C PHE A 106 -3.93 -14.03 -7.34
N GLY A 107 -3.42 -15.22 -7.05
CA GLY A 107 -2.03 -15.58 -7.27
C GLY A 107 -1.82 -16.35 -8.56
N ASN A 108 -0.57 -16.36 -9.03
CA ASN A 108 -0.12 -17.11 -10.19
C ASN A 108 -0.97 -16.85 -11.44
N VAL A 109 -1.38 -15.61 -11.65
CA VAL A 109 -2.18 -15.21 -12.80
C VAL A 109 -1.25 -14.91 -13.97
N TYR A 110 -1.13 -15.85 -14.88
CA TYR A 110 -0.35 -15.68 -16.11
C TYR A 110 -1.22 -15.12 -17.25
N HIS A 111 -0.58 -14.55 -18.26
CA HIS A 111 -1.22 -13.88 -19.40
C HIS A 111 -2.36 -14.68 -20.08
N ASP A 112 -2.23 -16.01 -20.15
CA ASP A 112 -3.18 -16.95 -20.76
C ASP A 112 -4.44 -17.18 -19.90
N GLN A 113 -4.39 -16.84 -18.62
CA GLN A 113 -5.53 -16.95 -17.70
C GLN A 113 -6.30 -15.64 -17.57
N VAL A 114 -5.75 -14.52 -18.06
CA VAL A 114 -6.31 -13.17 -17.87
C VAL A 114 -7.74 -13.07 -18.40
N GLN A 115 -7.99 -13.54 -19.62
CA GLN A 115 -9.31 -13.44 -20.24
C GLN A 115 -10.36 -14.16 -19.39
N HIS A 116 -10.13 -15.44 -19.06
CA HIS A 116 -11.06 -16.22 -18.24
C HIS A 116 -11.28 -15.60 -16.85
N LEU A 117 -10.21 -15.16 -16.19
CA LEU A 117 -10.29 -14.54 -14.86
C LEU A 117 -11.13 -13.26 -14.89
N LEU A 118 -10.92 -12.40 -15.89
CA LEU A 118 -11.63 -11.13 -16.02
C LEU A 118 -13.09 -11.34 -16.45
N ASP A 119 -13.36 -12.27 -17.36
CA ASP A 119 -14.72 -12.61 -17.79
C ASP A 119 -15.59 -13.06 -16.61
N GLU A 120 -15.08 -13.94 -15.75
CA GLU A 120 -15.82 -14.42 -14.57
C GLU A 120 -16.02 -13.30 -13.55
N ILE A 121 -14.93 -12.64 -13.14
CA ILE A 121 -14.99 -11.70 -12.02
C ILE A 121 -15.83 -10.47 -12.34
N MET A 122 -15.76 -9.97 -13.58
CA MET A 122 -16.53 -8.80 -14.02
C MET A 122 -18.04 -9.11 -14.09
N ASN A 123 -18.40 -10.38 -14.28
CA ASN A 123 -19.78 -10.87 -14.19
C ASN A 123 -20.21 -11.24 -12.76
N HIS A 124 -19.41 -10.86 -11.74
CA HIS A 124 -19.63 -11.18 -10.34
C HIS A 124 -19.57 -12.67 -9.99
N ASN A 125 -18.92 -13.48 -10.82
CA ASN A 125 -18.62 -14.87 -10.52
C ASN A 125 -17.20 -15.00 -9.94
N LEU A 126 -16.99 -16.02 -9.10
CA LEU A 126 -15.63 -16.33 -8.62
C LEU A 126 -14.95 -17.27 -9.62
N PRO A 127 -13.84 -16.85 -10.26
CA PRO A 127 -13.12 -17.71 -11.19
C PRO A 127 -12.49 -18.91 -10.46
N GLU A 128 -12.31 -20.01 -11.20
CA GLU A 128 -11.48 -21.13 -10.75
C GLU A 128 -9.99 -20.74 -10.87
N ALA A 129 -9.54 -19.90 -9.94
CA ALA A 129 -8.19 -19.36 -9.87
C ALA A 129 -7.60 -19.56 -8.47
N ASN A 130 -6.27 -19.44 -8.36
CA ASN A 130 -5.58 -19.48 -7.06
C ASN A 130 -5.93 -18.22 -6.24
N THR A 131 -7.02 -18.27 -5.50
CA THR A 131 -7.50 -17.15 -4.68
C THR A 131 -6.71 -17.07 -3.38
N ILE A 132 -5.93 -16.00 -3.23
CA ILE A 132 -5.18 -15.71 -2.00
C ILE A 132 -6.18 -15.36 -0.88
N GLY A 133 -7.10 -14.45 -1.19
CA GLY A 133 -8.19 -14.02 -0.31
C GLY A 133 -8.76 -12.66 -0.72
N GLN A 134 -9.62 -12.09 0.12
CA GLN A 134 -10.18 -10.74 -0.06
C GLN A 134 -9.72 -9.77 1.03
N TYR A 135 -9.69 -8.48 0.69
CA TYR A 135 -9.47 -7.38 1.60
C TYR A 135 -10.82 -6.79 2.01
N GLY A 136 -11.39 -7.32 3.08
CA GLY A 136 -12.64 -6.82 3.65
C GLY A 136 -12.45 -5.49 4.37
N ASN A 137 -13.47 -4.63 4.27
CA ASN A 137 -13.63 -3.41 5.04
C ASN A 137 -15.12 -3.19 5.35
N GLU A 138 -15.44 -2.20 6.16
CA GLU A 138 -16.83 -1.89 6.55
C GLU A 138 -17.66 -1.26 5.40
N ILE A 139 -16.99 -0.89 4.30
CA ILE A 139 -17.55 -0.11 3.20
C ILE A 139 -18.06 -1.01 2.06
N SER A 140 -17.37 -2.12 1.81
CA SER A 140 -17.53 -2.97 0.64
C SER A 140 -18.09 -4.33 1.02
N GLN A 141 -19.00 -4.85 0.20
CA GLN A 141 -19.59 -6.16 0.42
C GLN A 141 -18.54 -7.25 0.13
N SER A 142 -18.33 -8.13 1.12
CA SER A 142 -17.49 -9.32 0.95
C SER A 142 -18.04 -10.27 -0.11
N TRP A 143 -17.13 -10.98 -0.76
CA TRP A 143 -17.45 -12.11 -1.61
C TRP A 143 -17.74 -13.35 -0.76
N GLU A 144 -18.83 -14.03 -1.07
CA GLU A 144 -19.21 -15.27 -0.41
C GLU A 144 -18.20 -16.37 -0.74
N GLY A 145 -17.85 -17.21 0.24
CA GLY A 145 -16.88 -18.30 0.05
C GLY A 145 -15.41 -17.88 -0.06
N VAL A 146 -15.09 -16.57 -0.04
CA VAL A 146 -13.70 -16.09 -0.08
C VAL A 146 -13.23 -15.73 1.32
N ARG A 147 -12.12 -16.32 1.78
CA ARG A 147 -11.50 -15.96 3.08
C ARG A 147 -10.86 -14.58 3.04
N GLN A 148 -10.64 -13.96 4.20
CA GLN A 148 -9.84 -12.74 4.26
C GLN A 148 -8.36 -13.03 3.97
N VAL A 149 -7.64 -12.10 3.33
CA VAL A 149 -6.18 -12.25 3.10
C VAL A 149 -5.44 -12.49 4.41
N LYS A 150 -5.84 -11.83 5.50
CA LYS A 150 -5.25 -12.01 6.84
C LYS A 150 -5.42 -13.43 7.41
N GLU A 151 -6.38 -14.21 6.91
CA GLU A 151 -6.65 -15.59 7.34
C GLU A 151 -5.85 -16.61 6.53
N HIS A 152 -5.23 -16.20 5.42
CA HIS A 152 -4.35 -17.06 4.65
C HIS A 152 -3.17 -17.55 5.52
N PRO A 153 -2.76 -18.84 5.46
CA PRO A 153 -1.72 -19.39 6.34
C PRO A 153 -0.40 -18.61 6.35
N PHE A 154 0.00 -18.06 5.20
CA PHE A 154 1.17 -17.18 5.10
C PHE A 154 1.05 -15.90 5.94
N PHE A 155 -0.13 -15.25 5.97
CA PHE A 155 -0.32 -13.94 6.60
C PHE A 155 -0.82 -14.03 8.04
N ALA A 156 -1.54 -15.09 8.43
CA ALA A 156 -2.19 -15.21 9.73
C ALA A 156 -1.24 -15.08 10.94
N GLY A 157 0.02 -15.49 10.79
CA GLY A 157 1.05 -15.35 11.83
C GLY A 157 1.83 -14.04 11.81
N GLN A 158 1.54 -13.12 10.88
CA GLN A 158 2.33 -11.90 10.68
C GLN A 158 1.74 -10.69 11.40
N LYS A 159 2.60 -9.88 12.02
CA LYS A 159 2.27 -8.53 12.48
C LYS A 159 2.92 -7.50 11.55
N ARG A 160 2.18 -6.99 10.58
CA ARG A 160 2.70 -6.10 9.52
C ARG A 160 2.64 -4.63 9.94
N VAL A 161 3.53 -4.20 10.82
CA VAL A 161 3.55 -2.78 11.26
C VAL A 161 4.06 -1.84 10.16
N LEU A 162 5.19 -2.19 9.52
CA LEU A 162 5.78 -1.38 8.44
C LEU A 162 5.19 -1.68 7.06
N LEU A 163 4.68 -2.90 6.88
CA LEU A 163 4.25 -3.44 5.59
C LEU A 163 2.72 -3.43 5.43
N ASP A 164 1.99 -2.68 6.27
CA ASP A 164 0.53 -2.67 6.29
C ASP A 164 -0.07 -2.14 4.99
N ASN A 165 0.60 -1.15 4.38
CA ASN A 165 0.19 -0.57 3.10
C ASN A 165 0.72 -1.35 1.88
N CYS A 166 1.66 -2.28 2.05
CA CYS A 166 2.27 -2.99 0.92
C CYS A 166 1.23 -3.83 0.17
N GLY A 167 1.13 -3.57 -1.13
CA GLY A 167 0.16 -4.19 -2.03
C GLY A 167 -1.25 -3.58 -1.97
N LEU A 168 -1.56 -2.74 -0.97
CA LEU A 168 -2.87 -2.10 -0.88
C LEU A 168 -2.97 -0.77 -1.63
N ILE A 169 -1.84 -0.07 -1.79
CA ILE A 169 -1.74 1.21 -2.51
C ILE A 169 -0.81 1.12 -3.71
N GLY A 170 -1.00 2.01 -4.67
CA GLY A 170 -0.01 2.29 -5.71
C GLY A 170 1.27 2.86 -5.08
N PRO A 171 2.45 2.28 -5.33
CA PRO A 171 3.70 2.65 -4.67
C PRO A 171 4.15 4.10 -4.97
N VAL A 172 3.65 4.69 -6.06
CA VAL A 172 3.97 6.06 -6.48
C VAL A 172 2.86 7.07 -6.19
N SER A 173 1.72 6.64 -5.61
CA SER A 173 0.63 7.56 -5.26
C SER A 173 0.84 8.17 -3.87
N VAL A 174 1.17 9.45 -3.86
CA VAL A 174 1.26 10.24 -2.63
C VAL A 174 -0.12 10.43 -2.01
N GLU A 175 -1.15 10.55 -2.84
CA GLU A 175 -2.54 10.80 -2.44
C GLU A 175 -3.12 9.59 -1.69
N GLU A 176 -2.97 8.38 -2.23
CA GLU A 176 -3.37 7.14 -1.56
C GLU A 176 -2.64 6.96 -0.24
N TYR A 177 -1.33 7.26 -0.21
CA TYR A 177 -0.53 7.15 0.99
C TYR A 177 -1.00 8.13 2.09
N ILE A 178 -1.26 9.40 1.75
CA ILE A 178 -1.80 10.38 2.71
C ILE A 178 -3.20 9.96 3.17
N ALA A 179 -4.06 9.49 2.26
CA ALA A 179 -5.42 9.07 2.60
C ALA A 179 -5.46 7.93 3.62
N ARG A 180 -4.43 7.08 3.62
CA ARG A 180 -4.22 6.02 4.62
C ARG A 180 -3.39 6.44 5.84
N GLY A 181 -3.24 7.75 6.07
CA GLY A 181 -2.54 8.30 7.24
C GLY A 181 -1.02 8.45 7.06
N GLY A 182 -0.48 8.16 5.88
CA GLY A 182 0.90 8.48 5.51
C GLY A 182 1.20 9.97 5.68
N TYR A 183 2.46 10.29 5.99
CA TYR A 183 2.95 11.64 6.33
C TYR A 183 2.33 12.32 7.55
N TRP A 184 1.29 11.78 8.18
CA TRP A 184 0.70 12.44 9.35
C TRP A 184 1.72 12.60 10.50
N ALA A 185 2.41 11.51 10.85
CA ALA A 185 3.42 11.55 11.92
C ALA A 185 4.53 12.56 11.62
N PHE A 186 4.94 12.68 10.35
CA PHE A 186 5.89 13.70 9.92
C PHE A 186 5.34 15.11 10.12
N ALA A 187 4.14 15.39 9.63
CA ALA A 187 3.51 16.71 9.74
C ALA A 187 3.30 17.14 11.21
N ASP A 188 2.83 16.22 12.07
CA ASP A 188 2.66 16.49 13.50
C ASP A 188 4.02 16.71 14.18
N THR A 189 5.02 15.88 13.88
CA THR A 189 6.37 15.97 14.44
C THR A 189 7.02 17.33 14.16
N ILE A 190 7.06 17.76 12.89
CA ILE A 190 7.73 19.02 12.53
C ILE A 190 7.00 20.26 13.05
N SER A 191 5.69 20.14 13.30
CA SER A 191 4.86 21.28 13.70
C SER A 191 4.84 21.49 15.21
N ARG A 192 5.09 20.43 16.01
CA ARG A 192 4.81 20.46 17.46
C ARG A 192 5.95 19.96 18.33
N LEU A 193 6.83 19.10 17.80
CA LEU A 193 7.85 18.45 18.61
C LEU A 193 9.19 19.15 18.44
N THR A 194 9.92 19.22 19.55
CA THR A 194 11.33 19.64 19.49
C THR A 194 12.20 18.45 19.06
N PRO A 195 13.39 18.69 18.47
CA PRO A 195 14.33 17.61 18.16
C PRO A 195 14.68 16.72 19.36
N ALA A 196 14.74 17.29 20.56
CA ALA A 196 14.99 16.55 21.80
C ALA A 196 13.82 15.62 22.14
N SER A 197 12.58 16.10 22.02
CA SER A 197 11.37 15.29 22.22
C SER A 197 11.29 14.13 21.23
N VAL A 198 11.66 14.35 19.96
CA VAL A 198 11.72 13.30 18.94
C VAL A 198 12.74 12.22 19.30
N CYS A 199 13.93 12.61 19.75
CA CYS A 199 14.95 11.65 20.19
C CYS A 199 14.45 10.81 21.38
N GLN A 200 13.77 11.44 22.35
CA GLN A 200 13.18 10.76 23.49
C GLN A 200 12.11 9.74 23.07
N ILE A 201 11.18 10.11 22.17
CA ILE A 201 10.16 9.19 21.66
C ILE A 201 10.79 7.94 21.03
N VAL A 202 11.85 8.10 20.23
CA VAL A 202 12.54 6.97 19.58
C VAL A 202 13.35 6.14 20.58
N GLU A 203 13.87 6.76 21.64
CA GLU A 203 14.53 6.04 22.74
C GLU A 203 13.52 5.22 23.55
N ASP A 204 12.39 5.82 23.92
CA ASP A 204 11.30 5.18 24.67
C ASP A 204 10.64 4.04 23.90
N SER A 205 10.60 4.14 22.55
CA SER A 205 10.06 3.06 21.71
C SER A 205 10.94 1.81 21.68
N GLY A 206 12.18 1.88 22.22
CA GLY A 206 13.14 0.79 22.16
C GLY A 206 13.60 0.43 20.74
N LEU A 207 13.49 1.36 19.78
CA LEU A 207 13.88 1.07 18.39
C LEU A 207 15.38 0.80 18.32
N ALA A 208 15.74 -0.35 17.76
CA ALA A 208 17.12 -0.75 17.49
C ALA A 208 17.41 -0.71 15.99
N GLY A 209 18.67 -0.46 15.63
CA GLY A 209 19.13 -0.53 14.25
C GLY A 209 18.85 -1.89 13.61
N ARG A 210 18.17 -1.88 12.46
CA ARG A 210 17.71 -3.11 11.77
C ARG A 210 18.72 -3.69 10.77
N GLY A 211 19.85 -3.02 10.53
CA GLY A 211 20.94 -3.51 9.69
C GLY A 211 21.89 -4.48 10.40
N GLY A 212 21.42 -5.26 11.38
CA GLY A 212 22.23 -6.26 12.10
C GLY A 212 22.65 -5.85 13.51
N GLY A 213 23.54 -4.86 13.66
CA GLY A 213 24.21 -4.56 14.94
C GLY A 213 23.33 -4.09 16.11
N GLY A 214 22.03 -3.86 15.89
CA GLY A 214 21.05 -3.67 16.97
C GLY A 214 21.28 -2.44 17.87
N TYR A 215 22.11 -1.49 17.47
CA TYR A 215 22.39 -0.32 18.30
C TYR A 215 21.11 0.52 18.52
N PRO A 216 20.80 0.99 19.75
CA PRO A 216 19.60 1.77 20.01
C PRO A 216 19.55 3.06 19.16
N ALA A 217 18.52 3.19 18.34
CA ALA A 217 18.35 4.30 17.40
C ALA A 217 18.21 5.64 18.13
N GLY A 218 17.42 5.69 19.21
CA GLY A 218 17.24 6.90 20.03
C GLY A 218 18.55 7.42 20.61
N LYS A 219 19.38 6.54 21.18
CA LYS A 219 20.73 6.91 21.68
C LYS A 219 21.64 7.45 20.57
N LYS A 220 21.61 6.84 19.39
CA LYS A 220 22.37 7.30 18.22
C LYS A 220 21.95 8.71 17.81
N TRP A 221 20.64 8.98 17.77
CA TRP A 221 20.09 10.28 17.41
C TRP A 221 20.39 11.34 18.47
N THR A 222 20.21 11.02 19.76
CA THR A 222 20.55 11.90 20.89
C THR A 222 22.03 12.32 20.85
N LYS A 223 22.93 11.38 20.54
CA LYS A 223 24.36 11.69 20.40
C LYS A 223 24.60 12.68 19.25
N ALA A 224 24.03 12.41 18.07
CA ALA A 224 24.16 13.30 16.91
C ALA A 224 23.55 14.69 17.18
N LEU A 225 22.44 14.77 17.91
CA LEU A 225 21.82 16.03 18.30
C LEU A 225 22.75 16.85 19.22
N LYS A 226 23.36 16.21 20.23
CA LYS A 226 24.25 16.85 21.20
C LYS A 226 25.62 17.26 20.64
N THR A 227 26.07 16.65 19.54
CA THR A 227 27.32 17.05 18.88
C THR A 227 27.19 18.45 18.28
N ILE A 228 28.09 19.36 18.65
CA ILE A 228 28.20 20.71 18.08
C ILE A 228 28.87 20.59 16.71
N SER A 229 28.18 21.06 15.68
CA SER A 229 28.66 21.10 14.30
C SER A 229 27.79 22.06 13.49
N ASP A 230 28.39 22.80 12.56
CA ASP A 230 27.68 23.68 11.65
C ASP A 230 26.83 22.90 10.64
N GLN A 231 27.20 21.64 10.36
CA GLN A 231 26.50 20.77 9.42
C GLN A 231 26.35 19.35 9.98
N LYS A 232 25.19 18.73 9.70
CA LYS A 232 24.87 17.34 10.07
C LYS A 232 24.24 16.63 8.88
N PHE A 233 24.40 15.31 8.81
CA PHE A 233 23.91 14.49 7.71
C PHE A 233 23.04 13.33 8.22
N LEU A 234 22.00 13.01 7.47
CA LEU A 234 21.23 11.77 7.61
C LEU A 234 21.55 10.89 6.40
N VAL A 235 22.12 9.71 6.66
CA VAL A 235 22.47 8.75 5.61
C VAL A 235 21.58 7.53 5.76
N CYS A 236 20.79 7.24 4.72
CA CYS A 236 20.05 5.99 4.63
C CYS A 236 20.96 4.93 3.97
N ASN A 237 21.27 3.86 4.69
CA ASN A 237 21.95 2.71 4.10
C ASN A 237 20.90 1.78 3.49
N ALA A 238 20.75 1.86 2.16
CA ALA A 238 19.86 1.00 1.38
C ALA A 238 20.62 -0.16 0.69
N VAL A 239 21.88 -0.41 1.06
CA VAL A 239 22.62 -1.57 0.56
C VAL A 239 22.14 -2.81 1.29
N GLU A 240 21.57 -3.74 0.53
CA GLU A 240 21.11 -5.04 0.99
C GLU A 240 21.95 -6.10 0.28
N SER A 241 23.05 -6.53 0.92
CA SER A 241 24.06 -7.42 0.32
C SER A 241 23.98 -8.87 0.80
N ASP A 242 23.21 -9.14 1.86
CA ASP A 242 23.13 -10.47 2.44
C ASP A 242 22.26 -11.40 1.56
N PRO A 243 22.74 -12.60 1.17
CA PRO A 243 21.96 -13.53 0.38
C PRO A 243 20.62 -13.87 1.05
N GLY A 244 19.53 -13.70 0.31
CA GLY A 244 18.17 -13.97 0.80
C GLY A 244 17.48 -12.78 1.48
N SER A 245 18.17 -11.66 1.71
CA SER A 245 17.54 -10.41 2.16
C SER A 245 16.96 -9.64 0.96
N TYR A 246 15.71 -9.20 1.10
CA TYR A 246 15.00 -8.37 0.12
C TYR A 246 13.98 -7.43 0.80
N MET A 247 14.13 -7.18 2.11
CA MET A 247 13.19 -6.38 2.87
C MET A 247 13.28 -4.88 2.57
N ASN A 248 14.43 -4.42 2.07
CA ASN A 248 14.64 -3.02 1.69
C ASN A 248 14.16 -2.72 0.26
N ARG A 249 14.13 -3.73 -0.61
CA ARG A 249 13.81 -3.67 -2.04
C ARG A 249 12.31 -3.69 -2.30
#